data_AF-A0A354GV32-F1
#
_entry.id   AF-A0A354GV32-F1
#
_cell.length_a   1.000
_cell.length_b   1.000
_cell.length_c   1.000
_cell.angle_alpha   90.00
_cell.angle_beta   90.00
_cell.angle_gamma   90.00
#
_symmetry.space_group_name_H-M   'P 1'
#
loop_
_entity.id
_entity.type
_entity.pdbx_description
1 polymer ?
#
loop_
_entity_poly.entity_id
_entity_poly.type
_entity_poly.pdbx_seq_one_letter_code
_entity_poly.pdbx_strand_id
1 'polypeptide(L)'
;MKQLIFMIALTLIGVVGSLTISPFYGLAVYYLFAILRPQFMWWWSLPAGVPWSLYVAWATIAATLLGVRPARQGQGGVESPIPERPRWNSAHVLVLLFGVWICVSFLVMGPSELGTLYMVDYAKHFTMFIIASLVIRSVRQVWILVLIAASA
;
A
#
# COMPACT_ATOMS: atom_id res chain seq x y z
N MET A 1 14.71 12.64 18.40
CA MET A 1 13.73 13.66 17.95
C MET A 1 13.61 13.81 16.44
N LYS A 2 14.71 13.97 15.68
CA LYS A 2 14.66 14.14 14.21
C LYS A 2 13.88 13.03 13.48
N GLN A 3 14.11 11.77 13.86
CA GLN A 3 13.40 10.60 13.30
C GLN A 3 11.88 10.65 13.55
N LEU A 4 11.45 11.05 14.76
CA LEU A 4 10.03 11.16 15.08
C LEU A 4 9.34 12.24 14.24
N ILE A 5 9.96 13.41 14.11
CA ILE A 5 9.43 14.51 13.28
C ILE A 5 9.30 14.06 11.82
N PHE A 6 10.33 13.38 11.31
CA PHE A 6 10.30 12.80 9.96
C PHE A 6 9.15 11.81 9.77
N MET A 7 8.94 10.91 10.73
CA MET A 7 7.85 9.93 10.70
C MET A 7 6.46 10.57 10.75
N ILE A 8 6.28 11.59 11.59
CA ILE A 8 5.04 12.37 11.66
C ILE A 8 4.79 13.07 10.32
N ALA A 9 5.81 13.75 9.77
CA ALA A 9 5.69 14.45 8.50
C ALA A 9 5.32 13.50 7.35
N LEU A 10 6.00 12.36 7.23
CA LEU A 10 5.67 11.35 6.21
C LEU A 10 4.27 10.77 6.40
N THR A 11 3.87 10.49 7.64
CA THR A 11 2.52 9.99 7.93
C THR A 11 1.46 11.00 7.51
N LEU A 12 1.66 12.29 7.83
CA LEU A 12 0.76 13.36 7.41
C LEU A 12 0.72 13.51 5.88
N ILE A 13 1.86 13.45 5.20
CA ILE A 13 1.93 13.47 3.73
C ILE A 13 1.16 12.29 3.15
N GLY A 14 1.35 11.09 3.69
CA GLY A 14 0.65 9.87 3.25
C GLY A 14 -0.86 9.98 3.45
N VAL A 15 -1.31 10.38 4.64
CA VAL A 15 -2.74 10.50 4.99
C VAL A 15 -3.41 11.62 4.19
N VAL A 16 -2.89 12.84 4.27
CA VAL A 16 -3.48 14.01 3.60
C VAL A 16 -3.38 13.85 2.09
N GLY A 17 -2.21 13.45 1.57
CA GLY A 17 -2.01 13.24 0.14
C GLY A 17 -2.92 12.15 -0.42
N SER A 18 -3.13 11.07 0.33
CA SER A 18 -4.08 10.01 -0.03
C SER A 18 -5.51 10.54 -0.17
N LEU A 19 -5.99 11.26 0.84
CA LEU A 19 -7.39 11.68 0.94
C LEU A 19 -7.72 12.89 0.06
N THR A 20 -6.75 13.75 -0.23
CA THR A 20 -7.00 15.02 -0.95
C THR A 20 -6.47 15.06 -2.37
N ILE A 21 -5.38 14.35 -2.67
CA ILE A 21 -4.73 14.40 -3.98
C ILE A 21 -4.93 13.10 -4.74
N SER A 22 -4.41 11.99 -4.21
CA SER A 22 -4.47 10.68 -4.85
C SER A 22 -4.09 9.59 -3.85
N PRO A 23 -4.81 8.44 -3.82
CA PRO A 23 -4.46 7.31 -2.96
C PRO A 23 -3.01 6.81 -3.14
N PHE A 24 -2.37 7.13 -4.28
CA PHE A 24 -0.97 6.75 -4.52
C PHE A 24 0.01 7.32 -3.50
N TYR A 25 -0.23 8.51 -2.96
CA TYR A 25 0.66 9.10 -1.94
C TYR A 25 0.69 8.25 -0.67
N GLY A 26 -0.48 7.80 -0.22
CA GLY A 26 -0.57 6.90 0.91
C GLY A 26 0.10 5.56 0.62
N LEU A 27 -0.13 4.98 -0.57
CA LEU A 27 0.55 3.76 -0.99
C LEU A 27 2.09 3.91 -0.98
N ALA A 28 2.61 5.01 -1.55
CA ALA A 28 4.06 5.25 -1.62
C ALA A 28 4.68 5.37 -0.23
N VAL A 29 4.06 6.13 0.68
CA VAL A 29 4.52 6.27 2.07
C VAL A 29 4.41 4.93 2.81
N TYR A 30 3.34 4.17 2.59
CA TYR A 30 3.19 2.84 3.16
C TYR A 30 4.34 1.91 2.75
N TYR A 31 4.67 1.87 1.46
CA TYR A 31 5.81 1.07 0.96
C TYR A 31 7.13 1.57 1.53
N LEU A 32 7.35 2.88 1.61
CA LEU A 32 8.54 3.44 2.24
C LEU A 32 8.69 2.95 3.68
N PHE A 33 7.61 2.98 4.46
CA PHE A 33 7.60 2.45 5.83
C PHE A 33 7.85 0.94 5.89
N ALA A 34 7.26 0.16 4.98
CA ALA A 34 7.46 -1.28 4.93
C ALA A 34 8.92 -1.67 4.63
N ILE A 35 9.61 -0.89 3.79
CA ILE A 35 10.97 -1.20 3.34
C ILE A 35 12.04 -0.67 4.32
N LEU A 36 11.88 0.55 4.86
CA LEU A 36 12.86 1.16 5.77
C LEU A 36 13.21 0.26 6.96
N ARG A 37 12.19 -0.38 7.55
CA ARG A 37 12.37 -1.42 8.56
C ARG A 37 11.03 -2.04 8.92
N PRO A 38 11.00 -3.33 9.29
CA PRO A 38 9.85 -3.88 9.98
C PRO A 38 9.49 -3.08 11.24
N GLN A 39 8.19 -2.81 11.42
CA GLN A 39 7.65 -1.97 12.50
C GLN A 39 8.13 -2.41 13.89
N PHE A 40 8.30 -3.71 14.13
CA PHE A 40 8.76 -4.23 15.41
C PHE A 40 10.19 -3.80 15.75
N MET A 41 11.01 -3.41 14.75
CA MET A 41 12.37 -2.91 14.96
C MET A 41 12.40 -1.40 15.27
N TRP A 42 11.28 -0.68 15.21
CA TRP A 42 11.27 0.76 15.45
C TRP A 42 11.22 1.14 16.93
N TRP A 43 11.00 0.17 17.82
CA TRP A 43 10.87 0.40 19.26
C TRP A 43 12.05 1.13 19.91
N TRP A 44 13.27 1.02 19.38
CA TRP A 44 14.45 1.75 19.88
C TRP A 44 14.55 3.20 19.38
N SER A 45 13.78 3.57 18.35
CA SER A 45 13.90 4.85 17.63
C SER A 45 12.65 5.72 17.73
N LEU A 46 11.50 5.10 17.93
CA LEU A 46 10.17 5.72 17.94
C LEU A 46 9.37 5.23 19.15
N PRO A 47 8.36 6.00 19.59
CA PRO A 47 7.45 5.58 20.65
C PRO A 47 6.87 4.20 20.36
N ALA A 48 7.02 3.28 21.31
CA ALA A 48 6.44 1.94 21.21
C ALA A 48 4.91 2.01 21.11
N GLY A 49 4.32 1.08 20.36
CA GLY A 49 2.87 0.97 20.23
C GLY A 49 2.21 1.91 19.22
N VAL A 50 2.97 2.74 18.48
CA VAL A 50 2.41 3.61 17.42
C VAL A 50 2.50 2.91 16.05
N PRO A 51 1.38 2.46 15.46
CA PRO A 51 1.40 1.74 14.18
C PRO A 51 1.38 2.70 12.99
N TRP A 52 2.50 3.36 12.71
CA TRP A 52 2.57 4.43 11.69
C TRP A 52 2.08 4.01 10.31
N SER A 53 2.49 2.83 9.84
CA SER A 53 2.06 2.30 8.53
C SER A 53 0.58 1.97 8.49
N LEU A 54 -0.04 1.65 9.62
CA LEU A 54 -1.48 1.36 9.70
C LEU A 54 -2.32 2.62 9.46
N TYR A 55 -1.91 3.76 9.99
CA TYR A 55 -2.62 5.04 9.75
C TYR A 55 -2.62 5.40 8.27
N VAL A 56 -1.46 5.25 7.61
CA VAL A 56 -1.33 5.52 6.17
C VAL A 56 -2.10 4.49 5.35
N ALA A 57 -2.07 3.21 5.74
CA ALA A 57 -2.83 2.15 5.06
C ALA A 57 -4.34 2.43 5.11
N TRP A 58 -4.89 2.77 6.28
CA TRP A 58 -6.31 3.09 6.41
C TRP A 58 -6.73 4.30 5.58
N ALA A 59 -5.93 5.37 5.58
CA ALA A 59 -6.20 6.53 4.74
C ALA A 59 -6.12 6.18 3.24
N THR A 60 -5.24 5.26 2.85
CA THR A 60 -5.11 4.76 1.47
C THR A 60 -6.32 3.93 1.07
N ILE A 61 -6.73 2.99 1.92
CA ILE A 61 -7.92 2.15 1.71
C ILE A 61 -9.16 3.04 1.60
N ALA A 62 -9.36 3.96 2.56
CA ALA A 62 -10.48 4.89 2.56
C ALA A 62 -10.51 5.75 1.29
N ALA A 63 -9.39 6.37 0.90
CA ALA A 63 -9.33 7.17 -0.32
C ALA A 63 -9.61 6.34 -1.59
N THR A 64 -9.14 5.09 -1.61
CA THR A 64 -9.39 4.16 -2.73
C THR A 64 -10.87 3.80 -2.82
N LEU A 65 -11.52 3.46 -1.70
CA LEU A 65 -12.94 3.11 -1.63
C LEU A 65 -13.85 4.30 -1.92
N LEU A 66 -13.49 5.49 -1.44
CA LEU A 66 -14.21 6.74 -1.72
C LEU A 66 -14.00 7.23 -3.16
N GLY A 67 -13.13 6.57 -3.93
CA GLY A 67 -12.88 6.90 -5.32
C GLY A 67 -12.18 8.24 -5.51
N VAL A 68 -11.35 8.67 -4.54
CA VAL A 68 -10.53 9.89 -4.66
C VAL A 68 -9.72 9.80 -5.95
N ARG A 69 -10.03 10.69 -6.89
CA ARG A 69 -9.36 10.74 -8.19
C ARG A 69 -8.22 11.74 -8.11
N PRO A 70 -7.08 11.46 -8.78
CA PRO A 70 -6.07 12.48 -9.00
C PRO A 70 -6.74 13.72 -9.58
N ALA A 71 -6.54 14.88 -8.95
CA ALA A 71 -6.87 16.15 -9.59
C ALA A 71 -6.23 16.11 -10.98
N ARG A 72 -7.06 16.18 -12.04
CA ARG A 72 -6.67 16.02 -13.45
C ARG A 72 -5.34 16.74 -13.65
N GLN A 73 -4.25 15.98 -13.71
CA GLN A 73 -2.91 16.55 -13.76
C GLN A 73 -2.70 17.03 -15.20
N GLY A 74 -3.20 18.23 -15.48
CA GLY A 74 -2.99 19.03 -16.69
C GLY A 74 -2.88 18.25 -18.00
N GLN A 75 -4.01 17.82 -18.57
CA GLN A 75 -4.07 17.51 -20.00
C GLN A 75 -4.69 18.69 -20.74
N GLY A 76 -3.85 19.68 -21.03
CA GLY A 76 -4.11 20.73 -22.02
C GLY A 76 -3.60 20.36 -23.42
N GLY A 77 -3.40 19.07 -23.71
CA GLY A 77 -2.90 18.59 -24.99
C GLY A 77 -3.62 17.32 -25.40
N VAL A 78 -4.42 17.44 -26.47
CA VAL A 78 -4.99 16.38 -27.33
C VAL A 78 -5.13 15.03 -26.65
N GLU A 79 -6.33 14.75 -26.13
CA GLU A 79 -6.73 13.43 -25.63
C GLU A 79 -6.56 12.39 -26.74
N SER A 80 -5.40 11.72 -26.78
CA SER A 80 -5.29 10.44 -27.47
C SER A 80 -6.24 9.48 -26.76
N PRO A 81 -7.21 8.85 -27.45
CA PRO A 81 -8.11 7.88 -26.85
C PRO A 81 -7.31 6.59 -26.65
N ILE A 82 -6.39 6.60 -25.68
CA ILE A 82 -5.73 5.38 -25.24
C ILE A 82 -6.85 4.57 -24.60
N PRO A 83 -7.21 3.40 -25.15
CA PRO A 83 -8.26 2.58 -24.58
C PRO A 83 -7.94 2.35 -23.11
N GLU A 84 -8.91 2.60 -22.23
CA GLU A 84 -8.80 2.24 -20.82
C GLU A 84 -8.54 0.73 -20.76
N ARG A 85 -7.26 0.35 -20.67
CA ARG A 85 -6.91 -1.06 -20.53
C ARG A 85 -7.58 -1.58 -19.26
N PRO A 86 -8.18 -2.77 -19.29
CA PRO A 86 -8.77 -3.36 -18.09
C PRO A 86 -7.70 -3.37 -16.99
N ARG A 87 -8.04 -2.75 -15.86
CA ARG A 87 -7.11 -2.48 -14.76
C ARG A 87 -6.53 -3.78 -14.19
N TRP A 88 -7.29 -4.88 -14.30
CA TRP A 88 -6.88 -6.21 -13.91
C TRP A 88 -6.70 -7.11 -15.13
N ASN A 89 -5.65 -7.92 -15.08
CA ASN A 89 -5.35 -8.95 -16.07
C ASN A 89 -5.31 -10.33 -15.39
N SER A 90 -5.06 -11.37 -16.17
CA SER A 90 -4.95 -12.75 -15.66
C SER A 90 -3.90 -12.90 -14.56
N ALA A 91 -2.78 -12.18 -14.63
CA ALA A 91 -1.75 -12.24 -13.60
C ALA A 91 -2.26 -11.73 -12.23
N HIS A 92 -3.05 -10.66 -12.20
CA HIS A 92 -3.66 -10.18 -10.96
C HIS A 92 -4.60 -11.24 -10.36
N VAL A 93 -5.43 -11.86 -11.20
CA VAL A 93 -6.35 -12.91 -10.77
C VAL A 93 -5.59 -14.12 -10.21
N LEU A 94 -4.52 -14.56 -10.89
CA LEU A 94 -3.69 -15.67 -10.42
C LEU A 94 -3.04 -15.39 -9.07
N VAL A 95 -2.53 -14.17 -8.84
CA VAL A 95 -1.97 -13.76 -7.54
C VAL A 95 -3.03 -13.77 -6.44
N LEU A 96 -4.25 -13.32 -6.74
CA LEU A 96 -5.35 -13.36 -5.77
C LEU A 96 -5.80 -14.78 -5.46
N LEU A 97 -5.92 -15.65 -6.46
CA LEU A 97 -6.24 -17.07 -6.28
C LEU A 97 -5.16 -17.77 -5.45
N PHE A 98 -3.89 -17.47 -5.70
CA PHE A 98 -2.79 -17.95 -4.89
C PHE A 98 -2.91 -17.49 -3.42
N GLY A 99 -3.29 -16.23 -3.18
CA GLY A 99 -3.52 -15.74 -1.83
C GLY A 99 -4.69 -16.40 -1.11
N VAL A 100 -5.80 -16.62 -1.81
CA VAL A 100 -6.94 -17.37 -1.29
C VAL A 100 -6.52 -18.81 -0.95
N TRP A 101 -5.75 -19.46 -1.81
CA TRP A 101 -5.22 -20.80 -1.57
C TRP A 101 -4.36 -20.89 -0.30
N ILE A 102 -3.48 -19.90 -0.07
CA ILE A 102 -2.71 -19.80 1.17
C ILE A 102 -3.65 -19.68 2.38
N CYS A 103 -4.64 -18.79 2.33
CA CYS A 103 -5.59 -18.62 3.43
C CYS A 103 -6.36 -19.91 3.73
N VAL A 104 -6.82 -20.63 2.69
CA VAL A 104 -7.50 -21.93 2.85
C VAL A 104 -6.56 -22.96 3.49
N SER A 105 -5.28 -22.97 3.12
CA SER A 105 -4.29 -23.89 3.70
C SER A 105 -4.15 -23.68 5.22
N PHE A 106 -4.20 -22.43 5.70
CA PHE A 106 -4.19 -22.12 7.13
C PHE A 106 -5.48 -22.56 7.85
N LEU A 107 -6.64 -22.44 7.20
CA LEU A 107 -7.90 -22.92 7.77
C LEU A 107 -7.92 -24.45 7.92
N VAL A 108 -7.32 -25.17 6.96
CA VAL A 108 -7.22 -26.64 7.00
C VAL A 108 -6.23 -27.13 8.06
N MET A 109 -5.16 -26.38 8.34
CA MET A 109 -4.14 -26.76 9.33
C MET A 109 -4.66 -26.80 10.78
N GLY A 110 -5.82 -26.19 11.05
CA GLY A 110 -6.42 -26.13 12.39
C GLY A 110 -5.83 -25.02 13.28
N PRO A 111 -6.29 -24.93 14.54
CA PRO A 111 -5.91 -23.85 15.46
C PRO A 111 -4.46 -24.03 15.92
N SER A 112 -3.55 -23.39 15.19
CA SER A 112 -2.17 -23.21 15.61
C SER A 112 -1.90 -21.72 15.80
N GLU A 113 -1.16 -21.39 16.86
CA GLU A 113 -0.77 -20.02 17.16
C GLU A 113 0.09 -19.43 16.01
N LEU A 114 1.02 -20.23 15.50
CA LEU A 114 1.85 -19.88 14.33
C LEU A 114 1.00 -19.65 13.08
N GLY A 115 0.00 -20.50 12.82
CA GLY A 115 -0.86 -20.35 11.65
C GLY A 115 -1.64 -19.04 11.66
N THR A 116 -2.15 -18.65 12.83
CA THR A 116 -2.90 -17.38 13.00
C THR A 116 -2.00 -16.18 12.74
N LEU A 117 -0.76 -16.19 13.26
CA LEU A 117 0.21 -15.13 13.04
C LEU A 117 0.51 -14.91 11.55
N TYR A 118 0.86 -15.99 10.83
CA TYR A 118 1.17 -15.91 9.41
C TYR A 118 -0.06 -15.56 8.57
N MET A 119 -1.26 -16.08 8.90
CA MET A 119 -2.49 -15.77 8.18
C MET A 119 -2.77 -14.25 8.19
N VAL A 120 -2.60 -13.60 9.34
CA VAL A 120 -2.78 -12.16 9.48
C VAL A 120 -1.77 -11.39 8.63
N ASP A 121 -0.52 -11.85 8.58
CA ASP A 121 0.50 -11.20 7.75
C ASP A 121 0.23 -11.40 6.26
N TYR A 122 -0.14 -12.60 5.80
CA TYR A 122 -0.54 -12.82 4.41
C TYR A 122 -1.76 -11.97 4.03
N ALA A 123 -2.77 -11.90 4.89
CA ALA A 123 -3.96 -11.07 4.66
C ALA A 123 -3.58 -9.59 4.44
N LYS A 124 -2.63 -9.05 5.21
CA LYS A 124 -2.11 -7.69 5.00
C LYS A 124 -1.43 -7.55 3.62
N HIS A 125 -0.59 -8.49 3.22
CA HIS A 125 0.11 -8.45 1.93
C HIS A 125 -0.88 -8.49 0.75
N PHE A 126 -1.85 -9.40 0.78
CA PHE A 126 -2.86 -9.50 -0.28
C PHE A 126 -3.78 -8.28 -0.30
N THR A 127 -4.16 -7.74 0.86
CA THR A 127 -4.93 -6.49 0.94
C THR A 127 -4.16 -5.35 0.27
N MET A 128 -2.87 -5.19 0.57
CA MET A 128 -2.05 -4.15 -0.03
C MET A 128 -1.80 -4.37 -1.52
N PHE A 129 -1.70 -5.62 -1.97
CA PHE A 129 -1.65 -5.96 -3.39
C PHE A 129 -2.93 -5.52 -4.12
N ILE A 130 -4.11 -5.82 -3.56
CA ILE A 130 -5.40 -5.38 -4.13
C ILE A 130 -5.42 -3.86 -4.22
N ILE A 131 -5.12 -3.15 -3.13
CA ILE A 131 -5.10 -1.70 -3.11
C ILE A 131 -4.09 -1.15 -4.13
N ALA A 132 -2.87 -1.68 -4.19
CA ALA A 132 -1.87 -1.27 -5.17
C ALA A 132 -2.35 -1.43 -6.62
N SER A 133 -3.01 -2.56 -6.94
CA SER A 133 -3.56 -2.82 -8.28
C SER A 133 -4.66 -1.83 -8.68
N LEU A 134 -5.40 -1.28 -7.70
CA LEU A 134 -6.45 -0.29 -7.93
C LEU A 134 -5.91 1.14 -7.97
N VAL A 135 -4.81 1.40 -7.27
CA VAL A 135 -4.26 2.75 -7.07
C VAL A 135 -3.23 3.11 -8.12
N ILE A 136 -2.40 2.17 -8.55
CA ILE A 136 -1.37 2.39 -9.56
C ILE A 136 -2.03 2.50 -10.94
N ARG A 137 -1.82 3.64 -11.60
CA ARG A 137 -2.42 3.99 -12.91
C ARG A 137 -1.38 4.24 -14.00
N SER A 138 -0.10 4.31 -13.65
CA SER A 138 0.96 4.64 -14.61
C SER A 138 2.27 3.94 -14.30
N VAL A 139 3.09 3.72 -15.33
CA VAL A 139 4.44 3.17 -15.21
C VAL A 139 5.34 4.09 -14.37
N ARG A 140 5.11 5.41 -14.42
CA ARG A 140 5.84 6.38 -13.57
C ARG A 140 5.64 6.11 -12.08
N GLN A 141 4.42 5.77 -11.67
CA GLN A 141 4.13 5.42 -10.27
C GLN A 141 4.86 4.13 -9.86
N VAL A 142 4.95 3.15 -10.75
CA VAL A 142 5.74 1.93 -10.52
C VAL A 142 7.22 2.29 -10.33
N TRP A 143 7.78 3.15 -11.19
CA TRP A 143 9.17 3.62 -11.05
C TRP A 143 9.42 4.34 -9.72
N ILE A 144 8.47 5.15 -9.23
CA ILE A 144 8.58 5.79 -7.92
C ILE A 144 8.68 4.73 -6.81
N LEU A 145 7.85 3.68 -6.86
CA LEU A 145 7.92 2.59 -5.88
C LEU A 145 9.24 1.82 -5.97
N VAL A 146 9.77 1.61 -7.17
CA VAL A 146 11.10 1.00 -7.38
C VAL A 146 12.21 1.88 -6.78
N LEU A 147 12.15 3.19 -6.98
CA LEU A 147 13.12 4.14 -6.41
C LEU A 147 13.05 4.16 -4.88
N ILE A 148 11.84 4.14 -4.30
CA ILE A 148 11.65 4.01 -2.85
C ILE A 148 12.31 2.72 -2.37
N ALA A 149 12.06 1.59 -3.04
CA ALA A 149 12.64 0.31 -2.69
C ALA A 149 14.16 0.26 -2.81
N ALA A 150 14.74 0.91 -3.82
CA ALA A 150 16.18 0.97 -4.03
C ALA A 150 16.90 1.96 -3.11
N SER A 151 16.17 2.85 -2.43
CA SER A 151 16.73 3.90 -1.57
C SER A 151 16.86 3.51 -0.09
N ALA A 152 16.31 2.37 0.30
CA ALA A 152 16.33 1.84 1.65
C ALA A 152 17.47 0.85 1.86
#